data_AF-A0A3M1NW07-F1
#
_entry.id   AF-A0A3M1NW07-F1
#
_cell.length_a   1.000
_cell.length_b   1.000
_cell.length_c   1.000
_cell.angle_alpha   90.00
_cell.angle_beta   90.00
_cell.angle_gamma   90.00
#
_symmetry.space_group_name_H-M   'P 1'
#
loop_
_entity.id
_entity.type
_entity.pdbx_description
1 polymer ?
#
loop_
_entity_poly.entity_id
_entity_poly.type
_entity_poly.pdbx_seq_one_letter_code
_entity_poly.pdbx_strand_id
1 'polypeptide(L)'
;MAREVKKDRSEVCADFNETESHLSLTTMQTMLPQHRQTCLFLAALLAGLVFAECAHKPPPWSSRISPVEQFGPDVDLSLRLDSDSVDVPLLEWAIFLETNRQRARLGLKPLKFEPRLQYVAEQHSREMVRLGYFEHNSPVPSNATLTKRIRHVGIKEGIGGENIAIHPVTRRQDAIFRAAQAGPTASKYAWRNEGDDYTYAEFARDLVNRWLNSPPHRRNVLNKQFHYLGVGLAQARYKDIEVFYVTQDFSSANY
;
A
#
# COMPACT_ATOMS: atom_id res chain seq x y z
N MET A 1 16.33 33.73 -3.34
CA MET A 1 14.88 33.85 -3.55
C MET A 1 14.24 32.53 -3.13
N ALA A 2 13.69 32.49 -1.92
CA ALA A 2 13.02 31.30 -1.41
C ALA A 2 11.63 31.20 -2.06
N ARG A 3 11.37 30.10 -2.78
CA ARG A 3 10.05 29.78 -3.31
C ARG A 3 9.21 29.16 -2.20
N GLU A 4 8.11 29.82 -1.92
CA GLU A 4 7.03 29.39 -1.05
C GLU A 4 6.42 28.09 -1.61
N VAL A 5 6.47 27.02 -0.81
CA VAL A 5 5.80 25.75 -1.13
C VAL A 5 4.31 25.98 -0.87
N LYS A 6 3.50 26.01 -1.94
CA LYS A 6 2.04 25.92 -1.82
C LYS A 6 1.69 24.59 -1.16
N LYS A 7 1.25 24.63 0.11
CA LYS A 7 0.64 23.48 0.78
C LYS A 7 -0.62 23.11 0.01
N ASP A 8 -0.68 21.89 -0.49
CA ASP A 8 -1.84 21.38 -1.23
C ASP A 8 -3.05 21.28 -0.27
N ARG A 9 -4.22 21.75 -0.71
CA ARG A 9 -5.45 21.79 0.11
C ARG A 9 -6.01 20.38 0.41
N SER A 10 -5.39 19.34 -0.14
CA SER A 10 -5.73 17.94 0.09
C SER A 10 -5.23 17.40 1.45
N GLU A 11 -4.15 17.96 2.01
CA GLU A 11 -3.58 17.51 3.31
C GLU A 11 -4.40 17.97 4.53
N VAL A 12 -5.27 18.96 4.34
CA VAL A 12 -6.06 19.54 5.42
C VAL A 12 -6.96 18.50 6.09
N CYS A 13 -7.45 17.49 5.37
CA CYS A 13 -8.33 16.47 5.96
C CYS A 13 -7.60 15.43 6.83
N ALA A 14 -6.28 15.22 6.65
CA ALA A 14 -5.52 14.23 7.40
C ALA A 14 -4.98 14.78 8.73
N ASP A 15 -4.73 16.09 8.80
CA ASP A 15 -4.18 16.79 9.98
C ASP A 15 -5.26 17.32 10.95
N PHE A 16 -6.55 17.30 10.56
CA PHE A 16 -7.63 17.92 11.34
C PHE A 16 -8.05 17.16 12.61
N ASN A 17 -7.45 16.01 12.89
CA ASN A 17 -7.69 15.30 14.16
C ASN A 17 -6.88 15.86 15.34
N GLU A 18 -5.88 16.73 15.13
CA GLU A 18 -4.99 17.14 16.24
C GLU A 18 -4.65 18.64 16.37
N THR A 19 -5.10 19.57 15.49
CA THR A 19 -4.53 20.94 15.56
C THR A 19 -5.43 22.18 15.57
N GLU A 20 -6.76 22.13 15.43
CA GLU A 20 -7.57 23.36 15.60
C GLU A 20 -8.81 23.21 16.48
N SER A 21 -8.59 23.28 17.80
CA SER A 21 -9.58 23.78 18.76
C SER A 21 -8.93 24.72 19.78
N HIS A 22 -8.00 25.58 19.34
CA HIS A 22 -7.34 26.57 20.20
C HIS A 22 -7.96 27.97 20.06
N LEU A 23 -9.28 28.06 20.19
CA LEU A 23 -9.80 29.14 21.04
C LEU A 23 -9.65 28.63 22.46
N SER A 24 -8.52 28.98 23.10
CA SER A 24 -8.29 28.63 24.50
C SER A 24 -9.51 29.04 25.32
N LEU A 25 -10.08 28.11 26.08
CA LEU A 25 -11.20 28.36 27.02
C LEU A 25 -10.92 29.58 27.91
N THR A 26 -9.63 29.89 28.14
CA THR A 26 -9.16 31.05 28.90
C THR A 26 -9.47 32.39 28.21
N THR A 27 -9.42 32.47 26.87
CA THR A 27 -9.68 33.71 26.11
C THR A 27 -11.18 34.03 26.02
N MET A 28 -12.05 33.02 26.08
CA MET A 28 -13.51 33.22 26.07
C MET A 28 -14.08 33.63 27.44
N GLN A 29 -13.33 33.42 28.53
CA GLN A 29 -13.77 33.79 29.88
C GLN A 29 -13.63 35.28 30.19
N THR A 30 -12.79 36.01 29.45
CA THR A 30 -12.54 37.45 29.66
C THR A 30 -13.39 38.36 28.77
N MET A 31 -14.27 37.82 27.91
CA MET A 31 -15.14 38.59 27.01
C MET A 31 -16.49 38.94 27.65
N LEU A 32 -17.05 40.09 27.28
CA LEU A 32 -18.41 40.48 27.66
C LEU A 32 -19.45 39.43 27.20
N PRO A 33 -20.51 39.17 27.99
CA PRO A 33 -21.44 38.04 27.76
C PRO A 33 -22.05 37.97 26.34
N GLN A 34 -22.39 39.12 25.77
CA GLN A 34 -22.97 39.25 24.44
C GLN A 34 -22.01 38.81 23.30
N HIS A 35 -20.70 39.04 23.46
CA HIS A 35 -19.69 38.64 22.48
C HIS A 35 -19.32 37.16 22.63
N ARG A 36 -19.42 36.61 23.85
CA ARG A 36 -19.17 35.19 24.13
C ARG A 36 -20.19 34.27 23.43
N GLN A 37 -21.48 34.59 23.49
CA GLN A 37 -22.51 33.84 22.77
C GLN A 37 -22.31 33.92 21.26
N THR A 38 -22.04 35.11 20.73
CA THR A 38 -21.82 35.32 19.29
C THR A 38 -20.60 34.55 18.77
N CYS A 39 -19.48 34.54 19.51
CA CYS A 39 -18.30 33.76 19.15
C CYS A 39 -18.52 32.24 19.25
N LEU A 40 -19.29 31.76 20.24
CA LEU A 40 -19.64 30.33 20.34
C LEU A 40 -20.54 29.88 19.17
N PHE A 41 -21.51 30.69 18.77
CA PHE A 41 -22.36 30.42 17.61
C PHE A 41 -21.56 30.42 16.29
N LEU A 42 -20.66 31.39 16.10
CA LEU A 42 -19.81 31.44 14.91
C LEU A 42 -18.81 30.26 14.85
N ALA A 43 -18.22 29.88 15.98
CA ALA A 43 -17.35 28.70 16.06
C ALA A 43 -18.12 27.40 15.79
N ALA A 44 -19.35 27.27 16.30
CA ALA A 44 -20.21 26.11 16.04
C ALA A 44 -20.70 26.04 14.57
N LEU A 45 -21.01 27.19 13.95
CA LEU A 45 -21.38 27.27 12.53
C LEU A 45 -20.19 26.96 11.61
N LEU A 46 -19.00 27.49 11.90
CA LEU A 46 -17.77 27.20 11.15
C LEU A 46 -17.36 25.73 11.30
N ALA A 47 -17.41 25.18 12.52
CA ALA A 47 -17.20 23.75 12.74
C ALA A 47 -18.24 22.92 11.96
N GLY A 48 -19.53 23.26 12.06
CA GLY A 48 -20.62 22.57 11.35
C GLY A 48 -20.50 22.59 9.82
N LEU A 49 -20.05 23.70 9.23
CA LEU A 49 -19.79 23.82 7.79
C LEU A 49 -18.58 22.98 7.37
N VAL A 50 -17.47 23.02 8.13
CA VAL A 50 -16.27 22.19 7.85
C VAL A 50 -16.55 20.69 7.99
N PHE A 51 -17.36 20.27 8.97
CA PHE A 51 -17.80 18.88 9.10
C PHE A 51 -18.68 18.43 7.93
N ALA A 52 -19.52 19.30 7.39
CA ALA A 52 -20.35 19.00 6.23
C ALA A 52 -19.53 18.81 4.94
N GLU A 53 -18.47 19.59 4.72
CA GLU A 53 -17.59 19.44 3.55
C GLU A 53 -16.75 18.14 3.57
N CYS A 54 -16.31 17.67 4.75
CA CYS A 54 -15.51 16.44 4.89
C CYS A 54 -16.34 15.15 4.73
N ALA A 55 -17.64 15.18 5.05
CA ALA A 55 -18.51 14.01 5.03
C ALA A 55 -18.88 13.50 3.61
N HIS A 56 -18.48 14.21 2.55
CA HIS A 56 -18.90 13.91 1.17
C HIS A 56 -17.80 13.32 0.28
N LYS A 57 -16.54 13.28 0.70
CA LYS A 57 -15.49 12.63 -0.09
C LYS A 57 -15.61 11.11 0.11
N PRO A 58 -15.89 10.33 -0.95
CA PRO A 58 -15.97 8.89 -0.81
C PRO A 58 -14.57 8.36 -0.45
N PRO A 59 -14.47 7.25 0.29
CA PRO A 59 -13.19 6.82 0.82
C PRO A 59 -12.19 6.49 -0.30
N PRO A 60 -10.87 6.64 -0.11
CA PRO A 60 -9.89 6.53 -1.20
C PRO A 60 -9.89 5.22 -2.00
N TRP A 61 -10.39 4.13 -1.41
CA TRP A 61 -10.54 2.85 -2.11
C TRP A 61 -11.78 2.76 -3.00
N SER A 62 -12.78 3.63 -2.81
CA SER A 62 -14.03 3.61 -3.59
C SER A 62 -13.84 4.07 -5.04
N SER A 63 -12.79 4.86 -5.31
CA SER A 63 -12.40 5.25 -6.66
C SER A 63 -11.46 4.24 -7.34
N ARG A 64 -11.03 3.18 -6.63
CA ARG A 64 -10.23 2.12 -7.22
C ARG A 64 -11.14 1.21 -8.02
N ILE A 65 -11.02 1.31 -9.34
CA ILE A 65 -11.69 0.43 -10.28
C ILE A 65 -11.02 -0.94 -10.29
N SER A 66 -11.77 -1.97 -10.71
CA SER A 66 -11.16 -3.28 -10.85
C SER A 66 -10.03 -3.22 -11.88
N PRO A 67 -8.95 -3.98 -11.72
CA PRO A 67 -7.86 -3.93 -12.68
C PRO A 67 -8.26 -4.36 -14.10
N VAL A 68 -9.33 -5.17 -14.23
CA VAL A 68 -9.94 -5.50 -15.52
C VAL A 68 -10.59 -4.28 -16.18
N GLU A 69 -11.25 -3.43 -15.39
CA GLU A 69 -11.79 -2.15 -15.90
C GLU A 69 -10.67 -1.16 -16.23
N GLN A 70 -9.58 -1.17 -15.46
CA GLN A 70 -8.46 -0.24 -15.67
C GLN A 70 -7.64 -0.56 -16.92
N PHE A 71 -7.31 -1.84 -17.12
CA PHE A 71 -6.33 -2.27 -18.12
C PHE A 71 -6.89 -3.15 -19.23
N GLY A 72 -8.12 -3.67 -19.06
CA GLY A 72 -8.69 -4.66 -19.94
C GLY A 72 -8.11 -6.07 -19.74
N PRO A 73 -8.73 -7.09 -20.35
CA PRO A 73 -8.28 -8.48 -20.27
C PRO A 73 -6.97 -8.76 -21.04
N ASP A 74 -6.66 -7.94 -22.05
CA ASP A 74 -5.56 -8.16 -22.99
C ASP A 74 -4.36 -7.22 -22.75
N VAL A 75 -4.21 -6.73 -21.51
CA VAL A 75 -3.10 -5.83 -21.16
C VAL A 75 -1.75 -6.48 -21.45
N ASP A 76 -0.87 -5.75 -22.15
CA ASP A 76 0.45 -6.23 -22.51
C ASP A 76 1.42 -6.13 -21.32
N LEU A 77 1.60 -7.26 -20.62
CA LEU A 77 2.58 -7.38 -19.52
C LEU A 77 4.00 -7.72 -20.00
N SER A 78 4.23 -7.82 -21.32
CA SER A 78 5.56 -7.97 -21.90
C SER A 78 6.28 -6.63 -22.09
N LEU A 79 5.61 -5.52 -21.79
CA LEU A 79 6.24 -4.20 -21.73
C LEU A 79 7.39 -4.21 -20.71
N ARG A 80 8.50 -3.56 -21.08
CA ARG A 80 9.64 -3.37 -20.20
C ARG A 80 9.28 -2.39 -19.09
N LEU A 81 9.71 -2.71 -17.88
CA LEU A 81 9.56 -1.87 -16.71
C LEU A 81 10.67 -0.83 -16.74
N ASP A 82 10.31 0.41 -17.05
CA ASP A 82 11.19 1.56 -16.95
C ASP A 82 11.27 2.02 -15.49
N SER A 83 12.47 1.94 -14.89
CA SER A 83 12.67 2.32 -13.48
C SER A 83 12.36 3.78 -13.19
N ASP A 84 12.48 4.67 -14.18
CA ASP A 84 12.24 6.10 -14.03
C ASP A 84 10.75 6.46 -14.14
N SER A 85 9.94 5.57 -14.75
CA SER A 85 8.51 5.82 -14.99
C SER A 85 7.67 4.55 -14.87
N VAL A 86 7.75 3.88 -13.72
CA VAL A 86 6.97 2.65 -13.46
C VAL A 86 5.46 2.98 -13.36
N ASP A 87 4.64 2.37 -14.21
CA ASP A 87 3.20 2.26 -13.99
C ASP A 87 2.93 1.30 -12.81
N VAL A 88 2.88 1.85 -11.59
CA VAL A 88 2.70 1.07 -10.36
C VAL A 88 1.38 0.29 -10.36
N PRO A 89 0.22 0.87 -10.73
CA PRO A 89 -1.03 0.11 -10.83
C PRO A 89 -0.95 -1.09 -11.79
N LEU A 90 -0.24 -0.96 -12.93
CA LEU A 90 -0.03 -2.09 -13.83
C LEU A 90 0.86 -3.18 -13.21
N LEU A 91 1.85 -2.79 -12.40
CA LEU A 91 2.72 -3.72 -11.68
C LEU A 91 1.99 -4.47 -10.57
N GLU A 92 1.18 -3.77 -9.79
CA GLU A 92 0.26 -4.38 -8.80
C GLU A 92 -0.62 -5.43 -9.47
N TRP A 93 -1.16 -5.10 -10.66
CA TRP A 93 -1.99 -6.01 -11.43
C TRP A 93 -1.23 -7.23 -11.95
N ALA A 94 -0.03 -7.04 -12.49
CA ALA A 94 0.81 -8.14 -12.95
C ALA A 94 1.07 -9.16 -11.82
N ILE A 95 1.34 -8.67 -10.60
CA ILE A 95 1.58 -9.51 -9.41
C ILE A 95 0.30 -10.25 -8.98
N PHE A 96 -0.85 -9.58 -9.01
CA PHE A 96 -2.15 -10.22 -8.76
C PHE A 96 -2.42 -11.35 -9.77
N LEU A 97 -2.25 -11.08 -11.07
CA LEU A 97 -2.48 -12.03 -12.14
C LEU A 97 -1.54 -13.23 -12.04
N GLU A 98 -0.25 -13.01 -11.78
CA GLU A 98 0.70 -14.09 -11.59
C GLU A 98 0.35 -14.96 -10.37
N THR A 99 -0.09 -14.35 -9.27
CA THR A 99 -0.55 -15.07 -8.08
C THR A 99 -1.69 -16.03 -8.43
N ASN A 100 -2.68 -15.55 -9.19
CA ASN A 100 -3.80 -16.38 -9.65
C ASN A 100 -3.39 -17.42 -10.71
N ARG A 101 -2.43 -17.11 -11.58
CA ARG A 101 -1.84 -18.09 -12.52
C ARG A 101 -1.22 -19.27 -11.77
N GLN A 102 -0.49 -18.99 -10.70
CA GLN A 102 0.15 -20.02 -9.88
C GLN A 102 -0.87 -20.85 -9.10
N ARG A 103 -1.94 -20.22 -8.59
CA ARG A 103 -3.08 -20.93 -7.98
C ARG A 103 -3.78 -21.86 -8.98
N ALA A 104 -4.04 -21.38 -10.20
CA ALA A 104 -4.70 -22.15 -11.25
C ALA A 104 -3.89 -23.39 -11.68
N ARG A 105 -2.56 -23.28 -11.75
CA ARG A 105 -1.65 -24.43 -12.03
C ARG A 105 -1.78 -25.57 -11.04
N LEU A 106 -2.28 -25.31 -9.83
CA LEU A 106 -2.51 -26.28 -8.78
C LEU A 106 -4.00 -26.60 -8.57
N GLY A 107 -4.87 -26.19 -9.50
CA GLY A 107 -6.30 -26.42 -9.43
C GLY A 107 -7.01 -25.65 -8.30
N LEU A 108 -6.39 -24.58 -7.77
CA LEU A 108 -6.99 -23.74 -6.75
C LEU A 108 -7.88 -22.66 -7.39
N LYS A 109 -8.97 -22.30 -6.69
CA LYS A 109 -9.86 -21.22 -7.12
C LYS A 109 -9.07 -19.89 -7.17
N PRO A 110 -9.25 -19.06 -8.21
CA PRO A 110 -8.64 -17.73 -8.26
C PRO A 110 -9.20 -16.86 -7.13
N LEU A 111 -8.33 -16.02 -6.59
CA LEU A 111 -8.66 -14.95 -5.66
C LEU A 111 -9.33 -13.82 -6.44
N LYS A 112 -10.32 -13.19 -5.83
CA LYS A 112 -10.99 -12.00 -6.36
C LYS A 112 -10.22 -10.76 -5.95
N PHE A 113 -10.16 -9.78 -6.85
CA PHE A 113 -9.62 -8.47 -6.51
C PHE A 113 -10.52 -7.80 -5.47
N GLU A 114 -9.91 -7.21 -4.45
CA GLU A 114 -10.62 -6.42 -3.43
C GLU A 114 -9.90 -5.06 -3.25
N PRO A 115 -10.50 -3.94 -3.69
CA PRO A 115 -9.84 -2.63 -3.69
C PRO A 115 -9.48 -2.13 -2.28
N ARG A 116 -10.24 -2.54 -1.26
CA ARG A 116 -9.90 -2.21 0.13
C ARG A 116 -8.63 -2.90 0.61
N LEU A 117 -8.41 -4.16 0.24
CA LEU A 117 -7.16 -4.87 0.56
C LEU A 117 -5.99 -4.27 -0.22
N GLN A 118 -6.20 -3.86 -1.47
CA GLN A 118 -5.16 -3.18 -2.25
C GLN A 118 -4.72 -1.90 -1.57
N TYR A 119 -5.69 -1.09 -1.13
CA TYR A 119 -5.43 0.12 -0.36
C TYR A 119 -4.65 -0.17 0.92
N VAL A 120 -5.07 -1.17 1.71
CA VAL A 120 -4.37 -1.56 2.96
C VAL A 120 -2.92 -1.98 2.69
N ALA A 121 -2.71 -2.83 1.68
CA ALA A 121 -1.39 -3.30 1.29
C ALA A 121 -0.46 -2.15 0.87
N GLU A 122 -0.99 -1.20 0.09
CA GLU A 122 -0.22 -0.03 -0.36
C GLU A 122 0.13 0.88 0.82
N GLN A 123 -0.83 1.14 1.71
CA GLN A 123 -0.56 1.96 2.90
C GLN A 123 0.48 1.30 3.80
N HIS A 124 0.45 -0.03 3.97
CA HIS A 124 1.46 -0.74 4.76
C HIS A 124 2.84 -0.65 4.11
N SER A 125 2.94 -0.83 2.78
CA SER A 125 4.20 -0.64 2.05
C SER A 125 4.74 0.78 2.20
N ARG A 126 3.89 1.80 2.03
CA ARG A 126 4.28 3.22 2.22
C ARG A 126 4.71 3.52 3.64
N GLU A 127 4.05 2.94 4.64
CA GLU A 127 4.38 3.12 6.04
C GLU A 127 5.74 2.49 6.38
N MET A 128 6.01 1.27 5.91
CA MET A 128 7.32 0.61 6.04
C MET A 128 8.45 1.47 5.47
N VAL A 129 8.25 2.03 4.27
CA VAL A 129 9.21 2.96 3.65
C VAL A 129 9.37 4.23 4.50
N ARG A 130 8.26 4.88 4.87
CA ARG A 130 8.26 6.17 5.57
C ARG A 130 8.90 6.08 6.95
N LEU A 131 8.63 5.01 7.69
CA LEU A 131 9.09 4.82 9.05
C LEU A 131 10.37 3.97 9.15
N GLY A 132 10.90 3.48 8.03
CA GLY A 132 12.18 2.78 7.97
C GLY A 132 12.19 1.42 8.65
N TYR A 133 11.11 0.65 8.53
CA TYR A 133 11.01 -0.71 9.06
C TYR A 133 10.56 -1.72 7.99
N PHE A 134 10.75 -3.02 8.24
CA PHE A 134 10.28 -4.07 7.34
C PHE A 134 9.72 -5.24 8.15
N GLU A 135 8.46 -5.11 8.58
CA GLU A 135 7.77 -6.08 9.42
C GLU A 135 6.27 -6.12 9.12
N HIS A 136 5.61 -7.23 9.49
CA HIS A 136 4.16 -7.37 9.39
C HIS A 136 3.41 -6.44 10.36
N ASN A 137 3.99 -6.27 11.56
CA ASN A 137 3.41 -5.44 12.61
C ASN A 137 3.92 -4.02 12.46
N SER A 138 2.99 -3.07 12.55
CA SER A 138 3.30 -1.65 12.50
C SER A 138 3.68 -1.13 13.88
N PRO A 139 4.66 -0.20 13.97
CA PRO A 139 4.93 0.55 15.20
C PRO A 139 3.80 1.55 15.52
N VAL A 140 2.90 1.82 14.58
CA VAL A 140 1.73 2.70 14.77
C VAL A 140 0.60 1.91 15.43
N PRO A 141 0.17 2.24 16.68
CA PRO A 141 -0.76 1.40 17.43
C PRO A 141 -2.12 1.16 16.76
N SER A 142 -2.61 2.14 16.00
CA SER A 142 -3.86 2.02 15.23
C SER A 142 -3.73 0.99 14.10
N ASN A 143 -2.58 0.91 13.43
CA ASN A 143 -2.30 0.00 12.30
C ASN A 143 -1.52 -1.26 12.69
N ALA A 144 -1.35 -1.50 13.99
CA ALA A 144 -0.37 -2.43 14.56
C ALA A 144 -0.37 -3.84 13.95
N THR A 145 -1.53 -4.36 13.53
CA THR A 145 -1.65 -5.68 12.91
C THR A 145 -2.46 -5.60 11.61
N LEU A 146 -2.25 -6.56 10.71
CA LEU A 146 -3.08 -6.72 9.50
C LEU A 146 -4.58 -6.64 9.82
N THR A 147 -5.03 -7.34 10.86
CA THR A 147 -6.44 -7.34 11.27
C THR A 147 -6.95 -5.95 11.60
N LYS A 148 -6.15 -5.09 12.28
CA LYS A 148 -6.55 -3.71 12.53
C LYS A 148 -6.65 -2.91 11.24
N ARG A 149 -5.64 -3.02 10.37
CA ARG A 149 -5.61 -2.31 9.07
C ARG A 149 -6.81 -2.68 8.19
N ILE A 150 -7.13 -3.98 8.08
CA ILE A 150 -8.29 -4.49 7.32
C ILE A 150 -9.63 -4.03 7.94
N ARG A 151 -9.73 -3.94 9.26
CA ARG A 151 -10.94 -3.44 9.94
C ARG A 151 -11.19 -1.95 9.71
N HIS A 152 -10.13 -1.14 9.56
CA HIS A 152 -10.28 0.29 9.26
C HIS A 152 -10.96 0.57 7.92
N VAL A 153 -10.84 -0.35 6.97
CA VAL A 153 -11.51 -0.27 5.67
C VAL A 153 -12.86 -1.02 5.65
N GLY A 154 -13.34 -1.45 6.82
CA GLY A 154 -14.68 -2.01 6.99
C GLY A 154 -14.83 -3.49 6.67
N ILE A 155 -13.74 -4.24 6.50
CA ILE A 155 -13.78 -5.71 6.41
C ILE A 155 -13.69 -6.25 7.83
N LYS A 156 -14.78 -6.82 8.36
CA LYS A 156 -14.90 -7.13 9.80
C LYS A 156 -14.78 -8.61 10.12
N GLU A 157 -15.16 -9.47 9.19
CA GLU A 157 -15.20 -10.91 9.37
C GLU A 157 -14.04 -11.64 8.69
N GLY A 158 -13.77 -12.87 9.13
CA GLY A 158 -12.84 -13.79 8.47
C GLY A 158 -11.40 -13.79 8.96
N ILE A 159 -10.56 -14.54 8.23
CA ILE A 159 -9.12 -14.66 8.47
C ILE A 159 -8.33 -13.88 7.43
N GLY A 160 -7.28 -13.21 7.87
CA GLY A 160 -6.34 -12.48 7.02
C GLY A 160 -4.98 -13.18 6.93
N GLY A 161 -4.26 -12.93 5.84
CA GLY A 161 -2.86 -13.30 5.69
C GLY A 161 -2.10 -12.22 4.93
N GLU A 162 -0.81 -12.07 5.22
CA GLU A 162 0.03 -11.06 4.58
C GLU A 162 1.34 -11.68 4.09
N ASN A 163 1.75 -11.33 2.87
CA ASN A 163 3.13 -11.50 2.42
C ASN A 163 3.76 -10.12 2.23
N ILE A 164 4.99 -9.93 2.71
CA ILE A 164 5.79 -8.73 2.44
C ILE A 164 7.08 -9.11 1.72
N ALA A 165 7.61 -8.20 0.90
CA ALA A 165 8.90 -8.34 0.24
C ALA A 165 9.56 -6.98 0.01
N ILE A 166 10.90 -6.98 -0.01
CA ILE A 166 11.69 -5.95 -0.67
C ILE A 166 12.20 -6.57 -1.97
N HIS A 167 11.85 -5.97 -3.10
CA HIS A 167 12.22 -6.47 -4.41
C HIS A 167 12.87 -5.38 -5.25
N PRO A 168 14.10 -5.56 -5.73
CA PRO A 168 14.74 -4.59 -6.60
C PRO A 168 13.97 -4.36 -7.90
N VAL A 169 14.01 -3.11 -8.39
CA VAL A 169 13.24 -2.67 -9.56
C VAL A 169 13.76 -3.33 -10.84
N THR A 170 15.07 -3.51 -10.95
CA THR A 170 15.73 -4.10 -12.13
C THR A 170 16.34 -5.47 -11.84
N ARG A 171 16.50 -6.28 -12.89
CA ARG A 171 17.12 -7.61 -12.81
C ARG A 171 18.60 -7.51 -12.40
N ARG A 172 19.29 -6.46 -12.83
CA ARG A 172 20.67 -6.17 -12.46
C ARG A 172 20.81 -5.87 -10.97
N GLN A 173 19.98 -4.97 -10.45
CA GLN A 173 19.97 -4.64 -9.03
C GLN A 173 19.62 -5.85 -8.16
N ASP A 174 18.75 -6.74 -8.66
CA ASP A 174 18.41 -7.96 -7.95
C ASP A 174 19.59 -8.92 -7.77
N ALA A 175 20.42 -9.09 -8.79
CA ALA A 175 21.63 -9.90 -8.66
C ALA A 175 22.55 -9.36 -7.55
N ILE A 176 22.72 -8.04 -7.47
CA ILE A 176 23.51 -7.36 -6.44
C ILE A 176 22.88 -7.56 -5.06
N PHE A 177 21.57 -7.33 -4.96
CA PHE A 177 20.82 -7.45 -3.71
C PHE A 177 20.88 -8.88 -3.13
N ARG A 178 20.73 -9.91 -3.99
CA ARG A 178 20.86 -11.32 -3.59
C ARG A 178 22.28 -11.66 -3.16
N ALA A 179 23.30 -11.18 -3.88
CA ALA A 179 24.69 -11.39 -3.50
C ALA A 179 25.00 -10.77 -2.12
N ALA A 180 24.45 -9.60 -1.84
CA ALA A 180 24.59 -8.95 -0.54
C ALA A 180 23.92 -9.73 0.61
N GLN A 181 22.78 -10.39 0.35
CA GLN A 181 22.08 -11.18 1.37
C GLN A 181 22.68 -12.57 1.61
N ALA A 182 23.24 -13.20 0.57
CA ALA A 182 23.67 -14.59 0.64
C ALA A 182 25.08 -14.79 1.24
N GLY A 183 25.79 -13.71 1.56
CA GLY A 183 27.14 -13.75 2.13
C GLY A 183 28.25 -14.07 1.11
N PRO A 184 29.52 -13.93 1.49
CA PRO A 184 30.66 -13.94 0.55
C PRO A 184 30.88 -15.26 -0.21
N THR A 185 30.34 -16.39 0.27
CA THR A 185 30.51 -17.72 -0.34
C THR A 185 29.43 -18.08 -1.37
N ALA A 186 28.34 -17.32 -1.44
CA ALA A 186 27.22 -17.58 -2.35
C ALA A 186 27.37 -16.91 -3.74
N SER A 187 28.44 -16.14 -3.96
CA SER A 187 28.64 -15.36 -5.20
C SER A 187 28.94 -16.19 -6.45
N LYS A 188 29.18 -17.50 -6.33
CA LYS A 188 29.57 -18.35 -7.47
C LYS A 188 28.50 -18.50 -8.56
N TYR A 189 27.22 -18.20 -8.27
CA TYR A 189 26.12 -18.33 -9.24
C TYR A 189 25.33 -17.04 -9.49
N ALA A 190 25.72 -15.92 -8.87
CA ALA A 190 24.96 -14.66 -8.93
C ALA A 190 25.13 -13.89 -10.26
N TRP A 191 26.07 -14.29 -11.12
CA TRP A 191 26.42 -13.55 -12.34
C TRP A 191 25.63 -13.95 -13.59
N ARG A 192 24.56 -14.74 -13.48
CA ARG A 192 23.88 -15.29 -14.66
C ARG A 192 22.72 -14.45 -15.23
N ASN A 193 22.63 -13.18 -14.85
CA ASN A 193 21.63 -12.25 -15.38
C ASN A 193 22.29 -10.98 -15.95
N GLU A 194 23.20 -11.16 -16.91
CA GLU A 194 23.43 -10.13 -17.92
C GLU A 194 22.19 -10.13 -18.84
N GLY A 195 21.20 -9.35 -18.48
CA GLY A 195 19.95 -9.29 -19.21
C GLY A 195 19.17 -8.03 -18.86
N ASP A 196 18.48 -7.55 -19.89
CA ASP A 196 17.47 -6.51 -19.88
C ASP A 196 16.63 -6.42 -18.59
N ASP A 197 16.24 -5.18 -18.24
CA ASP A 197 15.29 -4.89 -17.17
C ASP A 197 14.04 -5.76 -17.26
N TYR A 198 13.39 -5.99 -16.11
CA TYR A 198 12.19 -6.82 -16.07
C TYR A 198 11.12 -6.28 -17.02
N THR A 199 10.40 -7.16 -17.68
CA THR A 199 9.01 -6.84 -18.06
C THR A 199 8.10 -6.91 -16.83
N TYR A 200 6.92 -6.29 -16.90
CA TYR A 200 5.91 -6.40 -15.82
C TYR A 200 5.62 -7.86 -15.45
N ALA A 201 5.47 -8.74 -16.45
CA ALA A 201 5.24 -10.16 -16.26
C ALA A 201 6.43 -10.89 -15.62
N GLU A 202 7.67 -10.50 -15.95
CA GLU A 202 8.86 -11.12 -15.37
C GLU A 202 9.10 -10.68 -13.93
N PHE A 203 8.89 -9.40 -13.60
CA PHE A 203 8.95 -8.91 -12.22
C PHE A 203 7.96 -9.67 -11.35
N ALA A 204 6.69 -9.72 -11.77
CA ALA A 204 5.64 -10.42 -11.05
C ALA A 204 5.96 -11.91 -10.86
N ARG A 205 6.43 -12.58 -11.92
CA ARG A 205 6.82 -13.99 -11.89
C ARG A 205 7.96 -14.25 -10.92
N ASP A 206 9.00 -13.42 -10.95
CA ASP A 206 10.14 -13.62 -10.07
C ASP A 206 9.73 -13.42 -8.60
N LEU A 207 9.03 -12.33 -8.28
CA LEU A 207 8.54 -12.04 -6.94
C LEU A 207 7.62 -13.14 -6.39
N VAL A 208 6.60 -13.53 -7.16
CA VAL A 208 5.65 -14.58 -6.73
C VAL A 208 6.36 -15.93 -6.58
N ASN A 209 7.31 -16.25 -7.45
CA ASN A 209 8.12 -17.47 -7.29
C ASN A 209 8.98 -17.44 -6.01
N ARG A 210 9.49 -16.28 -5.57
CA ARG A 210 10.19 -16.17 -4.27
C ARG A 210 9.26 -16.47 -3.11
N TRP A 211 8.06 -15.89 -3.08
CA TRP A 211 7.07 -16.23 -2.07
C TRP A 211 6.70 -17.71 -2.12
N LEU A 212 6.49 -18.26 -3.31
CA LEU A 212 6.26 -19.68 -3.50
C LEU A 212 7.47 -20.57 -3.17
N ASN A 213 8.67 -20.03 -2.99
CA ASN A 213 9.84 -20.80 -2.53
C ASN A 213 10.06 -20.68 -1.01
N SER A 214 9.37 -19.76 -0.35
CA SER A 214 9.39 -19.59 1.11
C SER A 214 8.17 -20.28 1.74
N PRO A 215 8.35 -21.30 2.60
CA PRO A 215 7.21 -22.02 3.18
C PRO A 215 6.17 -21.12 3.88
N PRO A 216 6.54 -20.12 4.69
CA PRO A 216 5.56 -19.19 5.27
C PRO A 216 4.74 -18.42 4.24
N HIS A 217 5.37 -17.85 3.22
CA HIS A 217 4.69 -17.04 2.20
C HIS A 217 3.85 -17.90 1.25
N ARG A 218 4.40 -19.07 0.86
CA ARG A 218 3.71 -20.08 0.05
C ARG A 218 2.38 -20.49 0.67
N ARG A 219 2.32 -20.66 2.00
CA ARG A 219 1.07 -21.01 2.70
C ARG A 219 -0.03 -19.99 2.44
N ASN A 220 0.28 -18.69 2.38
CA ASN A 220 -0.71 -17.66 2.09
C ASN A 220 -1.19 -17.73 0.64
N VAL A 221 -0.25 -17.77 -0.32
CA VAL A 221 -0.57 -17.83 -1.77
C VAL A 221 -1.46 -19.03 -2.10
N LEU A 222 -1.25 -20.17 -1.44
CA LEU A 222 -1.96 -21.42 -1.71
C LEU A 222 -3.10 -21.71 -0.73
N ASN A 223 -3.41 -20.80 0.20
CA ASN A 223 -4.47 -21.04 1.16
C ASN A 223 -5.83 -21.12 0.46
N LYS A 224 -6.57 -22.21 0.71
CA LYS A 224 -7.91 -22.47 0.16
C LYS A 224 -9.01 -21.65 0.83
N GLN A 225 -8.75 -21.14 2.04
CA GLN A 225 -9.70 -20.33 2.80
C GLN A 225 -9.74 -18.88 2.32
N PHE A 226 -8.69 -18.39 1.64
CA PHE A 226 -8.70 -17.05 1.08
C PHE A 226 -9.51 -16.98 -0.21
N HIS A 227 -10.25 -15.88 -0.36
CA HIS A 227 -11.12 -15.59 -1.50
C HIS A 227 -10.80 -14.26 -2.15
N TYR A 228 -10.11 -13.37 -1.43
CA TYR A 228 -9.80 -12.01 -1.85
C TYR A 228 -8.30 -11.72 -1.73
N LEU A 229 -7.80 -10.87 -2.62
CA LEU A 229 -6.41 -10.40 -2.65
C LEU A 229 -6.36 -8.92 -3.04
N GLY A 230 -5.52 -8.18 -2.32
CA GLY A 230 -5.00 -6.88 -2.71
C GLY A 230 -3.49 -6.90 -2.75
N VAL A 231 -2.90 -6.17 -3.70
CA VAL A 231 -1.44 -6.01 -3.84
C VAL A 231 -1.12 -4.53 -3.82
N GLY A 232 -0.17 -4.11 -2.99
CA GLY A 232 0.23 -2.72 -2.88
C GLY A 232 1.74 -2.55 -2.89
N LEU A 233 2.21 -1.47 -3.51
CA LEU A 233 3.64 -1.18 -3.65
C LEU A 233 4.01 0.21 -3.12
N ALA A 234 5.25 0.33 -2.63
CA ALA A 234 5.90 1.61 -2.38
C ALA A 234 7.36 1.56 -2.85
N GLN A 235 7.77 2.51 -3.70
CA GLN A 235 9.15 2.63 -4.15
C GLN A 235 10.02 3.23 -3.05
N ALA A 236 11.24 2.74 -2.92
CA ALA A 236 12.24 3.23 -1.99
C ALA A 236 13.65 3.01 -2.55
N ARG A 237 14.65 3.50 -1.82
CA ARG A 237 16.06 3.19 -2.05
C ARG A 237 16.61 2.44 -0.85
N TYR A 238 17.18 1.26 -1.11
CA TYR A 238 17.93 0.49 -0.14
C TYR A 238 19.42 0.57 -0.51
N LYS A 239 20.19 1.40 0.22
CA LYS A 239 21.52 1.86 -0.22
C LYS A 239 21.40 2.50 -1.62
N ASP A 240 22.22 2.09 -2.58
CA ASP A 240 22.19 2.59 -3.96
C ASP A 240 21.29 1.77 -4.89
N ILE A 241 20.44 0.90 -4.34
CA ILE A 241 19.54 0.04 -5.10
C ILE A 241 18.11 0.56 -4.97
N GLU A 242 17.46 0.78 -6.11
CA GLU A 242 16.03 1.05 -6.14
C GLU A 242 15.27 -0.25 -5.89
N VAL A 243 14.31 -0.16 -4.98
CA VAL A 243 13.50 -1.30 -4.55
C VAL A 243 12.04 -0.91 -4.45
N PHE A 244 11.17 -1.91 -4.60
CA PHE A 244 9.81 -1.84 -4.12
C PHE A 244 9.68 -2.59 -2.80
N TYR A 245 9.03 -1.95 -1.83
CA TYR A 245 8.34 -2.63 -0.76
C TYR A 245 7.02 -3.11 -1.35
N VAL A 246 6.75 -4.40 -1.24
CA VAL A 246 5.57 -5.03 -1.82
C VAL A 246 4.82 -5.79 -0.74
N THR A 247 3.52 -5.55 -0.66
CA THR A 247 2.61 -6.25 0.25
C THR A 247 1.52 -6.99 -0.55
N GLN A 248 1.24 -8.24 -0.19
CA GLN A 248 0.01 -8.94 -0.56
C GLN A 248 -0.85 -9.14 0.68
N ASP A 249 -2.08 -8.64 0.65
CA ASP A 249 -3.06 -8.87 1.70
C ASP A 249 -4.16 -9.79 1.19
N PHE A 250 -4.36 -10.89 1.92
CA PHE A 250 -5.34 -11.91 1.64
C PHE A 250 -6.46 -11.87 2.68
N SER A 251 -7.68 -12.18 2.26
CA SER A 251 -8.81 -12.34 3.18
C SER A 251 -9.73 -13.48 2.75
N SER A 252 -10.35 -14.15 3.72
CA SER A 252 -11.46 -15.09 3.49
C SER A 252 -12.81 -14.38 3.29
N ALA A 253 -12.94 -13.12 3.71
CA ALA A 253 -14.16 -12.34 3.58
C ALA A 253 -13.88 -10.96 2.97
N ASN A 254 -14.92 -10.36 2.38
CA ASN A 254 -14.88 -9.00 1.87
C ASN A 254 -15.87 -8.08 2.57
N TYR A 255 -16.55 -8.51 3.62
CA TYR A 255 -17.45 -7.68 4.42
C TYR A 255 -17.65 -8.34 5.77
#